data_AF-A0A1H2M0X2-F1
#
_entry.id   AF-A0A1H2M0X2-F1
#
_cell.length_a   1.000
_cell.length_b   1.000
_cell.length_c   1.000
_cell.angle_alpha   90.00
_cell.angle_beta   90.00
_cell.angle_gamma   90.00
#
_symmetry.space_group_name_H-M   'P 1'
#
loop_
_entity.id
_entity.type
_entity.pdbx_description
1 polymer ?
#
loop_
_entity_poly.entity_id
_entity_poly.type
_entity_poly.pdbx_seq_one_letter_code
_entity_poly.pdbx_strand_id
1 'polypeptide(L)'
;MSRARRRQVLAAATIAMVTALVSMPAVSNSSEPDSPRAVADDIGPGGPRPAPAELSPGDQKYLAFRDAAQDFQLPTGVDFQHVSRDAETDKSLDIVVTGSSQASATDLETQFERLAESLGYEADIEIVQAEFSDDQLTAAANEVAATLDDWAGDLASIVVRIGPDYDAQSILVESTEHSPELQQRATSTFSEDFIFETLGAEYENEANRYDDTSPWTAGNALTHAPNSIEIYCTQGFNWRRWSDNARFMGTAGHCFSRNTSVYNGNNATQRIGVTVARWYTDNGPMDFELIQPRVGSVDNSMWNVIDYQDVLRRVVSADNANDQSIIGTRVCISGARTVSEFPMSCGEISAVNQTIRFSNGEGGFYTIRNLTCVASVYDLGRGGDSGAPVFSTYTNGNIYAFGQHIGSPSEGGGDCAGIFVPVVVISATAQVSLIVS
;
A
#
# COMPACT_ATOMS: atom_id res chain seq x y z
N MET A 1 34.11 -11.56 -6.10
CA MET A 1 33.73 -12.92 -6.53
C MET A 1 32.25 -12.85 -6.86
N SER A 2 31.83 -13.15 -8.10
CA SER A 2 30.44 -12.96 -8.54
C SER A 2 29.48 -13.99 -7.91
N ARG A 3 28.22 -13.58 -7.71
CA ARG A 3 27.15 -14.38 -7.06
C ARG A 3 26.82 -15.68 -7.82
N ALA A 4 27.14 -15.77 -9.11
CA ALA A 4 26.85 -16.87 -10.05
C ALA A 4 27.44 -18.28 -9.73
N ARG A 5 28.06 -18.51 -8.56
CA ARG A 5 28.63 -19.82 -8.17
C ARG A 5 27.99 -20.50 -6.94
N ARG A 6 26.87 -19.98 -6.40
CA ARG A 6 26.22 -20.59 -5.21
C ARG A 6 25.04 -21.54 -5.47
N ARG A 7 24.46 -21.59 -6.68
CA ARG A 7 23.23 -22.39 -6.98
C ARG A 7 23.47 -23.85 -7.43
N GLN A 8 24.58 -24.48 -7.05
CA GLN A 8 24.75 -25.94 -7.20
C GLN A 8 25.38 -26.54 -5.95
N VAL A 9 24.60 -27.35 -5.22
CA VAL A 9 24.92 -28.58 -4.44
C VAL A 9 23.95 -28.68 -3.25
N LEU A 10 22.91 -29.51 -3.36
CA LEU A 10 22.67 -30.70 -2.52
C LEU A 10 21.29 -31.32 -2.82
N ALA A 11 21.26 -32.64 -2.93
CA ALA A 11 20.03 -33.42 -3.02
C ALA A 11 20.07 -34.57 -2.00
N ALA A 12 18.86 -34.97 -1.57
CA ALA A 12 18.52 -36.20 -0.83
C ALA A 12 19.02 -36.35 0.62
N ALA A 13 18.06 -36.36 1.56
CA ALA A 13 18.13 -37.15 2.80
C ALA A 13 16.71 -37.57 3.24
N THR A 14 16.46 -38.89 3.33
CA THR A 14 15.26 -39.49 3.93
C THR A 14 15.51 -39.72 5.43
N ILE A 15 14.52 -39.57 6.32
CA ILE A 15 14.38 -40.35 7.58
C ILE A 15 13.00 -40.19 8.25
N ALA A 16 12.69 -41.13 9.16
CA ALA A 16 11.37 -41.53 9.64
C ALA A 16 10.72 -40.70 10.78
N MET A 17 9.43 -40.99 10.99
CA MET A 17 8.54 -40.51 12.07
C MET A 17 9.07 -40.76 13.50
N VAL A 18 8.72 -39.85 14.43
CA VAL A 18 8.43 -40.17 15.84
C VAL A 18 7.23 -39.34 16.30
N THR A 19 6.28 -39.96 17.00
CA THR A 19 5.07 -39.32 17.55
C THR A 19 5.24 -39.04 19.05
N ALA A 20 4.85 -37.85 19.53
CA ALA A 20 4.69 -37.59 20.97
C ALA A 20 3.59 -36.54 21.23
N LEU A 21 2.55 -36.95 21.97
CA LEU A 21 1.49 -36.08 22.49
C LEU A 21 1.88 -35.50 23.85
N VAL A 22 1.76 -34.18 24.04
CA VAL A 22 1.68 -33.56 25.36
C VAL A 22 0.59 -32.49 25.35
N SER A 23 -0.38 -32.61 26.25
CA SER A 23 -1.45 -31.63 26.48
C SER A 23 -1.13 -30.76 27.70
N MET A 24 -1.46 -29.46 27.64
CA MET A 24 -1.40 -28.55 28.79
C MET A 24 -2.64 -27.65 28.88
N PRO A 25 -2.98 -27.14 30.09
CA PRO A 25 -4.30 -26.59 30.37
C PRO A 25 -4.40 -25.07 30.22
N ALA A 26 -5.62 -24.59 29.95
CA ALA A 26 -5.93 -23.17 29.89
C ALA A 26 -5.86 -22.47 31.26
N VAL A 27 -5.36 -21.23 31.27
CA VAL A 27 -5.43 -20.31 32.41
C VAL A 27 -6.06 -19.01 31.94
N SER A 28 -7.23 -18.67 32.50
CA SER A 28 -7.90 -17.39 32.30
C SER A 28 -7.55 -16.42 33.43
N ASN A 29 -7.29 -15.16 33.12
CA ASN A 29 -7.47 -14.07 34.07
C ASN A 29 -7.86 -12.77 33.36
N SER A 30 -8.84 -12.07 33.94
CA SER A 30 -9.39 -10.81 33.45
C SER A 30 -9.20 -9.72 34.49
N SER A 31 -8.75 -8.54 34.07
CA SER A 31 -8.79 -7.33 34.89
C SER A 31 -9.01 -6.10 34.00
N GLU A 32 -10.09 -5.37 34.24
CA GLU A 32 -10.41 -4.09 33.59
C GLU A 32 -9.45 -2.98 34.08
N PRO A 33 -9.02 -2.03 33.23
CA PRO A 33 -8.22 -0.89 33.64
C PRO A 33 -9.07 0.33 34.04
N ASP A 34 -8.60 1.08 35.05
CA ASP A 34 -9.20 2.33 35.52
C ASP A 34 -9.17 3.46 34.47
N SER A 35 -10.21 4.31 34.44
CA SER A 35 -10.28 5.46 33.54
C SER A 35 -9.36 6.62 33.96
N PRO A 36 -8.47 7.13 33.09
CA PRO A 36 -7.60 8.26 33.41
C PRO A 36 -8.33 9.62 33.34
N ARG A 37 -7.88 10.54 34.20
CA ARG A 37 -8.35 11.94 34.25
C ARG A 37 -7.82 12.74 33.05
N ALA A 38 -8.68 13.58 32.48
CA ALA A 38 -8.26 14.62 31.54
C ALA A 38 -7.29 15.62 32.20
N VAL A 39 -6.13 15.82 31.58
CA VAL A 39 -5.22 16.95 31.80
C VAL A 39 -5.37 17.87 30.60
N ALA A 40 -5.64 19.15 30.84
CA ALA A 40 -5.67 20.16 29.80
C ALA A 40 -4.35 20.95 29.88
N ASP A 41 -3.53 20.85 28.85
CA ASP A 41 -2.28 21.59 28.74
C ASP A 41 -2.21 22.47 27.47
N ASP A 42 -1.45 23.54 27.63
CA ASP A 42 -1.37 24.73 26.80
C ASP A 42 -0.35 24.53 25.66
N ILE A 43 -0.79 24.52 24.40
CA ILE A 43 0.08 24.36 23.22
C ILE A 43 0.25 25.71 22.52
N GLY A 44 1.48 26.24 22.57
CA GLY A 44 1.86 27.51 21.95
C GLY A 44 1.89 27.50 20.40
N PRO A 45 2.12 28.66 19.78
CA PRO A 45 2.03 28.81 18.32
C PRO A 45 3.06 27.96 17.58
N GLY A 46 2.57 27.13 16.65
CA GLY A 46 3.37 26.18 15.88
C GLY A 46 4.42 26.86 14.98
N GLY A 47 5.58 26.20 14.86
CA GLY A 47 6.65 26.62 13.94
C GLY A 47 6.33 26.34 12.46
N PRO A 48 7.15 26.84 11.53
CA PRO A 48 6.97 26.61 10.09
C PRO A 48 7.03 25.11 9.76
N ARG A 49 6.09 24.62 8.95
CA ARG A 49 6.10 23.23 8.45
C ARG A 49 7.32 22.98 7.54
N PRO A 50 7.89 21.76 7.56
CA PRO A 50 8.82 21.34 6.52
C PRO A 50 8.09 21.23 5.17
N ALA A 51 8.83 21.47 4.08
CA ALA A 51 8.34 21.19 2.73
C ALA A 51 8.14 19.68 2.51
N PRO A 52 7.30 19.25 1.55
CA PRO A 52 7.27 17.85 1.13
C PRO A 52 8.67 17.39 0.71
N ALA A 53 9.03 16.16 1.04
CA ALA A 53 10.29 15.58 0.55
C ALA A 53 10.23 15.47 -0.98
N GLU A 54 11.11 16.21 -1.68
CA GLU A 54 11.32 15.99 -3.11
C GLU A 54 11.87 14.58 -3.33
N LEU A 55 11.29 13.83 -4.29
CA LEU A 55 11.87 12.56 -4.72
C LEU A 55 13.32 12.80 -5.15
N SER A 56 14.24 11.91 -4.76
CA SER A 56 15.64 12.10 -5.11
C SER A 56 15.81 12.10 -6.64
N PRO A 57 16.81 12.79 -7.20
CA PRO A 57 17.12 12.71 -8.63
C PRO A 57 17.41 11.29 -9.12
N GLY A 58 17.74 10.35 -8.23
CA GLY A 58 17.85 8.92 -8.55
C GLY A 58 16.49 8.26 -8.72
N ASP A 59 15.57 8.48 -7.77
CA ASP A 59 14.21 7.92 -7.83
C ASP A 59 13.44 8.43 -9.05
N GLN A 60 13.54 9.72 -9.37
CA GLN A 60 12.91 10.29 -10.56
C GLN A 60 13.39 9.61 -11.86
N LYS A 61 14.69 9.30 -11.96
CA LYS A 61 15.28 8.59 -13.11
C LYS A 61 14.88 7.13 -13.15
N TYR A 62 14.87 6.45 -12.01
CA TYR A 62 14.40 5.06 -11.89
C TYR A 62 12.96 4.91 -12.35
N LEU A 63 12.06 5.79 -11.89
CA LEU A 63 10.65 5.78 -12.30
C LEU A 63 10.50 6.00 -13.81
N ALA A 64 11.21 6.97 -14.38
CA ALA A 64 11.21 7.23 -15.82
C ALA A 64 11.75 6.05 -16.65
N PHE A 65 12.82 5.40 -16.18
CA PHE A 65 13.38 4.22 -16.85
C PHE A 65 12.42 3.04 -16.81
N ARG A 66 11.86 2.71 -15.64
CA ARG A 66 10.93 1.59 -15.48
C ARG A 66 9.68 1.78 -16.34
N ASP A 67 9.14 2.99 -16.42
CA ASP A 67 7.96 3.27 -17.25
C ASP A 67 8.29 3.12 -18.74
N ALA A 68 9.45 3.61 -19.19
CA ALA A 68 9.91 3.41 -20.56
C ALA A 68 10.29 1.94 -20.88
N ALA A 69 10.72 1.17 -19.88
CA ALA A 69 11.04 -0.25 -20.00
C ALA A 69 9.76 -1.10 -20.16
N GLN A 70 8.66 -0.72 -19.50
CA GLN A 70 7.35 -1.36 -19.67
C GLN A 70 6.78 -1.16 -21.08
N ASP A 71 7.02 0.00 -21.71
CA ASP A 71 6.62 0.30 -23.09
C ASP A 71 7.66 -0.19 -24.14
N PHE A 72 8.75 -0.85 -23.72
CA PHE A 72 9.82 -1.24 -24.63
C PHE A 72 9.40 -2.38 -25.55
N GLN A 73 9.62 -2.22 -26.87
CA GLN A 73 9.24 -3.24 -27.85
C GLN A 73 10.20 -4.45 -27.81
N LEU A 74 9.84 -5.45 -27.01
CA LEU A 74 10.59 -6.69 -26.88
C LEU A 74 10.54 -7.59 -28.13
N PRO A 75 11.53 -8.49 -28.30
CA PRO A 75 11.50 -9.54 -29.32
C PRO A 75 10.29 -10.47 -29.15
N THR A 76 9.73 -10.96 -30.26
CA THR A 76 8.60 -11.88 -30.24
C THR A 76 8.87 -13.10 -29.35
N GLY A 77 8.00 -13.34 -28.37
CA GLY A 77 8.14 -14.43 -27.40
C GLY A 77 8.99 -14.10 -26.18
N VAL A 78 9.29 -12.82 -25.94
CA VAL A 78 9.75 -12.31 -24.64
C VAL A 78 8.71 -11.33 -24.11
N ASP A 79 8.28 -11.50 -22.86
CA ASP A 79 7.30 -10.63 -22.21
C ASP A 79 7.91 -9.97 -20.96
N PHE A 80 7.84 -8.64 -20.88
CA PHE A 80 8.30 -7.85 -19.74
C PHE A 80 7.44 -8.13 -18.50
N GLN A 81 8.06 -8.31 -17.34
CA GLN A 81 7.35 -8.45 -16.06
C GLN A 81 7.47 -7.16 -15.24
N HIS A 82 8.67 -6.87 -14.73
CA HIS A 82 8.96 -5.70 -13.91
C HIS A 82 10.45 -5.35 -13.94
N VAL A 83 10.78 -4.18 -13.36
CA VAL A 83 12.16 -3.82 -13.00
C VAL A 83 12.28 -3.89 -11.48
N SER A 84 13.27 -4.62 -10.99
CA SER A 84 13.71 -4.57 -9.59
C SER A 84 14.94 -3.67 -9.47
N ARG A 85 15.14 -3.05 -8.31
CA ARG A 85 16.27 -2.15 -8.02
C ARG A 85 17.00 -2.65 -6.79
N ASP A 86 18.32 -2.82 -6.90
CA ASP A 86 19.14 -3.19 -5.76
C ASP A 86 19.18 -2.07 -4.71
N ALA A 87 18.52 -2.31 -3.59
CA ALA A 87 18.42 -1.38 -2.47
C ALA A 87 19.75 -1.11 -1.75
N GLU A 88 20.81 -1.92 -1.96
CA GLU A 88 22.14 -1.64 -1.40
C GLU A 88 22.93 -0.63 -2.25
N THR A 89 22.66 -0.54 -3.55
CA THR A 89 23.53 0.21 -4.49
C THR A 89 22.84 1.32 -5.27
N ASP A 90 21.50 1.29 -5.43
CA ASP A 90 20.70 2.16 -6.31
C ASP A 90 21.15 2.22 -7.78
N LYS A 91 22.08 1.33 -8.16
CA LYS A 91 22.80 1.32 -9.43
C LYS A 91 22.66 0.02 -10.21
N SER A 92 22.22 -1.07 -9.57
CA SER A 92 21.87 -2.30 -10.30
C SER A 92 20.36 -2.34 -10.53
N LEU A 93 19.95 -2.66 -11.76
CA LEU A 93 18.57 -2.91 -12.13
C LEU A 93 18.44 -4.31 -12.72
N ASP A 94 17.54 -5.09 -12.13
CA ASP A 94 17.21 -6.42 -12.62
C ASP A 94 15.95 -6.28 -13.49
N ILE A 95 16.08 -6.54 -14.79
CA ILE A 95 14.97 -6.51 -15.75
C ILE A 95 14.41 -7.92 -15.86
N VAL A 96 13.25 -8.14 -15.26
CA VAL A 96 12.63 -9.46 -15.19
C VAL A 96 11.77 -9.68 -16.44
N VAL A 97 12.08 -10.73 -17.19
CA VAL A 97 11.40 -11.10 -18.44
C VAL A 97 11.03 -12.58 -18.44
N THR A 98 9.93 -12.94 -19.10
CA THR A 98 9.53 -14.33 -19.34
C THR A 98 9.58 -14.69 -20.82
N GLY A 99 9.45 -15.99 -21.13
CA GLY A 99 9.39 -16.50 -22.49
C GLY A 99 10.73 -16.99 -23.02
N SER A 100 10.79 -17.28 -24.32
CA SER A 100 12.02 -17.73 -24.99
C SER A 100 12.07 -17.20 -26.41
N SER A 101 13.05 -16.34 -26.69
CA SER A 101 13.36 -15.89 -28.05
C SER A 101 14.78 -16.28 -28.44
N GLN A 102 15.13 -16.05 -29.71
CA GLN A 102 16.52 -16.20 -30.18
C GLN A 102 17.39 -14.97 -29.89
N ALA A 103 16.83 -13.88 -29.34
CA ALA A 103 17.65 -12.79 -28.83
C ALA A 103 18.43 -13.30 -27.62
N SER A 104 19.74 -13.06 -27.58
CA SER A 104 20.51 -13.39 -26.40
C SER A 104 20.16 -12.45 -25.24
N ALA A 105 20.34 -12.89 -24.00
CA ALA A 105 20.18 -12.01 -22.83
C ALA A 105 21.02 -10.72 -23.00
N THR A 106 22.23 -10.86 -23.56
CA THR A 106 23.13 -9.73 -23.91
C THR A 106 22.55 -8.76 -24.94
N ASP A 107 21.74 -9.22 -25.90
CA ASP A 107 21.07 -8.31 -26.85
C ASP A 107 19.98 -7.48 -26.16
N LEU A 108 19.30 -8.04 -25.15
CA LEU A 108 18.31 -7.33 -24.32
C LEU A 108 19.00 -6.38 -23.34
N GLU A 109 20.04 -6.84 -22.66
CA GLU A 109 20.93 -6.08 -21.76
C GLU A 109 21.37 -4.79 -22.46
N THR A 110 22.03 -4.90 -23.60
CA THR A 110 22.48 -3.74 -24.41
C THR A 110 21.35 -2.87 -24.97
N GLN A 111 20.10 -3.35 -25.05
CA GLN A 111 18.96 -2.52 -25.40
C GLN A 111 18.47 -1.71 -24.20
N PHE A 112 18.39 -2.30 -23.01
CA PHE A 112 18.00 -1.63 -21.78
C PHE A 112 19.10 -0.69 -21.24
N GLU A 113 20.39 -1.03 -21.40
CA GLU A 113 21.51 -0.11 -21.14
C GLU A 113 21.35 1.21 -21.93
N ARG A 114 21.11 1.12 -23.24
CA ARG A 114 20.87 2.31 -24.10
C ARG A 114 19.61 3.08 -23.71
N LEU A 115 18.59 2.39 -23.21
CA LEU A 115 17.39 3.05 -22.69
C LEU A 115 17.72 3.85 -21.42
N ALA A 116 18.44 3.26 -20.47
CA ALA A 116 18.91 3.93 -19.26
C ALA A 116 19.83 5.13 -19.58
N GLU A 117 20.81 4.95 -20.46
CA GLU A 117 21.67 6.03 -20.97
C GLU A 117 20.85 7.18 -21.59
N SER A 118 19.83 6.88 -22.39
CA SER A 118 18.99 7.89 -23.05
C SER A 118 18.18 8.76 -22.07
N LEU A 119 17.91 8.24 -20.87
CA LEU A 119 17.24 8.93 -19.76
C LEU A 119 18.25 9.54 -18.77
N GLY A 120 19.55 9.41 -19.03
CA GLY A 120 20.62 9.85 -18.14
C GLY A 120 20.68 9.07 -16.83
N TYR A 121 20.19 7.83 -16.80
CA TYR A 121 20.27 6.93 -15.66
C TYR A 121 21.47 6.00 -15.82
N GLU A 122 22.52 6.22 -15.02
CA GLU A 122 23.70 5.35 -14.98
C GLU A 122 23.39 4.15 -14.09
N ALA A 123 22.97 3.04 -14.70
CA ALA A 123 22.67 1.79 -14.03
C ALA A 123 23.30 0.59 -14.75
N ASP A 124 23.86 -0.33 -13.97
CA ASP A 124 24.24 -1.67 -14.40
C ASP A 124 22.94 -2.49 -14.59
N ILE A 125 22.75 -3.10 -15.76
CA ILE A 125 21.53 -3.83 -16.12
C ILE A 125 21.80 -5.34 -16.08
N GLU A 126 21.02 -6.11 -15.32
CA GLU A 126 21.00 -7.58 -15.40
C GLU A 126 19.66 -8.06 -15.97
N ILE A 127 19.68 -8.92 -17.00
CA ILE A 127 18.46 -9.53 -17.55
C ILE A 127 18.16 -10.83 -16.79
N VAL A 128 17.12 -10.81 -15.98
CA VAL A 128 16.69 -11.97 -15.19
C VAL A 128 15.58 -12.71 -15.95
N GLN A 129 15.91 -13.91 -16.43
CA GLN A 129 14.95 -14.79 -17.06
C GLN A 129 14.10 -15.47 -15.98
N ALA A 130 12.86 -15.01 -15.82
CA ALA A 130 11.84 -15.62 -14.98
C ALA A 130 11.31 -16.92 -15.61
N GLU A 131 10.95 -17.89 -14.75
CA GLU A 131 10.28 -19.13 -15.13
C GLU A 131 8.76 -18.92 -15.21
N PHE A 132 8.22 -18.06 -14.35
CA PHE A 132 6.80 -17.75 -14.25
C PHE A 132 6.56 -16.25 -14.47
N SER A 133 5.44 -15.89 -15.09
CA SER A 133 5.01 -14.49 -15.15
C SER A 133 4.53 -13.99 -13.79
N ASP A 134 4.54 -12.67 -13.59
CA ASP A 134 4.00 -12.06 -12.38
C ASP A 134 2.53 -12.45 -12.16
N ASP A 135 1.75 -12.57 -13.24
CA ASP A 135 0.37 -13.04 -13.20
C ASP A 135 0.26 -14.51 -12.78
N GLN A 136 1.18 -15.38 -13.25
CA GLN A 136 1.21 -16.80 -12.85
C GLN A 136 1.57 -16.96 -11.37
N LEU A 137 2.62 -16.28 -10.88
CA LEU A 137 2.98 -16.30 -9.46
C LEU A 137 1.87 -15.71 -8.58
N THR A 138 1.23 -14.63 -9.03
CA THR A 138 0.09 -14.03 -8.33
C THR A 138 -1.10 -14.99 -8.28
N ALA A 139 -1.41 -15.69 -9.38
CA ALA A 139 -2.47 -16.69 -9.41
C ALA A 139 -2.20 -17.87 -8.47
N ALA A 140 -0.98 -18.42 -8.49
CA ALA A 140 -0.58 -19.54 -7.64
C ALA A 140 -0.60 -19.15 -6.14
N ALA A 141 -0.05 -17.98 -5.78
CA ALA A 141 -0.11 -17.48 -4.40
C ALA A 141 -1.55 -17.25 -3.92
N ASN A 142 -2.44 -16.76 -4.80
CA ASN A 142 -3.87 -16.63 -4.47
C ASN A 142 -4.56 -18.00 -4.29
N GLU A 143 -4.17 -19.04 -5.03
CA GLU A 143 -4.71 -20.40 -4.86
C GLU A 143 -4.27 -21.03 -3.53
N VAL A 144 -2.99 -20.90 -3.17
CA VAL A 144 -2.45 -21.33 -1.87
C VAL A 144 -3.14 -20.58 -0.72
N ALA A 145 -3.36 -19.27 -0.86
CA ALA A 145 -4.06 -18.46 0.13
C ALA A 145 -5.55 -18.82 0.26
N ALA A 146 -6.24 -19.07 -0.86
CA ALA A 146 -7.66 -19.40 -0.87
C ALA A 146 -7.99 -20.77 -0.27
N THR A 147 -6.99 -21.65 -0.11
CA THR A 147 -7.12 -23.02 0.43
C THR A 147 -6.41 -23.20 1.77
N LEU A 148 -5.98 -22.09 2.43
CA LEU A 148 -5.18 -22.10 3.66
C LEU A 148 -5.73 -23.03 4.75
N ASP A 149 -7.02 -22.94 5.07
CA ASP A 149 -7.64 -23.79 6.10
C ASP A 149 -7.60 -25.29 5.76
N ASP A 150 -7.67 -25.66 4.47
CA ASP A 150 -7.67 -27.05 4.01
C ASP A 150 -6.27 -27.69 4.09
N TRP A 151 -5.22 -26.96 3.71
CA TRP A 151 -3.85 -27.51 3.68
C TRP A 151 -3.06 -27.24 4.97
N ALA A 152 -3.21 -26.07 5.60
CA ALA A 152 -2.52 -25.74 6.84
C ALA A 152 -3.26 -26.26 8.07
N GLY A 153 -4.58 -26.47 8.01
CA GLY A 153 -5.37 -27.04 9.09
C GLY A 153 -5.24 -26.27 10.40
N ASP A 154 -4.85 -26.94 11.47
CA ASP A 154 -4.60 -26.33 12.79
C ASP A 154 -3.44 -25.31 12.81
N LEU A 155 -2.61 -25.27 11.77
CA LEU A 155 -1.53 -24.27 11.60
C LEU A 155 -1.97 -23.05 10.78
N ALA A 156 -3.20 -22.99 10.27
CA ALA A 156 -3.69 -21.84 9.52
C ALA A 156 -3.62 -20.53 10.33
N SER A 157 -3.85 -20.59 11.65
CA SER A 157 -3.87 -19.42 12.54
C SER A 157 -2.51 -18.80 12.83
N ILE A 158 -1.39 -19.48 12.49
CA ILE A 158 -0.04 -18.91 12.63
C ILE A 158 0.47 -18.29 11.31
N VAL A 159 -0.26 -18.44 10.20
CA VAL A 159 0.09 -17.84 8.91
C VAL A 159 -0.42 -16.40 8.85
N VAL A 160 0.51 -15.46 8.68
CA VAL A 160 0.21 -14.02 8.62
C VAL A 160 0.02 -13.55 7.19
N ARG A 161 0.81 -14.11 6.26
CA ARG A 161 0.87 -13.67 4.87
C ARG A 161 1.13 -14.86 3.96
N ILE A 162 0.42 -14.88 2.85
CA ILE A 162 0.79 -15.64 1.65
C ILE A 162 0.83 -14.63 0.51
N GLY A 163 1.86 -14.70 -0.33
CA GLY A 163 2.00 -13.83 -1.49
C GLY A 163 3.14 -14.27 -2.41
N PRO A 164 3.18 -13.80 -3.65
CA PRO A 164 4.29 -14.05 -4.55
C PRO A 164 5.54 -13.25 -4.15
N ASP A 165 6.69 -13.92 -4.20
CA ASP A 165 8.00 -13.29 -4.27
C ASP A 165 8.47 -13.35 -5.73
N TYR A 166 8.41 -12.21 -6.41
CA TYR A 166 8.71 -12.08 -7.83
C TYR A 166 10.22 -12.16 -8.12
N ASP A 167 11.04 -11.65 -7.22
CA ASP A 167 12.51 -11.64 -7.33
C ASP A 167 13.08 -13.06 -7.10
N ALA A 168 12.50 -13.79 -6.14
CA ALA A 168 12.85 -15.20 -5.88
C ALA A 168 12.12 -16.22 -6.77
N GLN A 169 11.10 -15.79 -7.53
CA GLN A 169 10.25 -16.65 -8.37
C GLN A 169 9.54 -17.77 -7.57
N SER A 170 8.98 -17.42 -6.41
CA SER A 170 8.42 -18.39 -5.45
C SER A 170 7.20 -17.84 -4.70
N ILE A 171 6.55 -18.67 -3.89
CA ILE A 171 5.48 -18.24 -2.98
C ILE A 171 6.06 -18.03 -1.59
N LEU A 172 6.00 -16.79 -1.10
CA LEU A 172 6.34 -16.44 0.28
C LEU A 172 5.17 -16.77 1.22
N VAL A 173 5.46 -17.51 2.27
CA VAL A 173 4.58 -17.78 3.41
C VAL A 173 5.25 -17.23 4.67
N GLU A 174 4.68 -16.17 5.26
CA GLU A 174 5.13 -15.65 6.55
C GLU A 174 4.27 -16.23 7.69
N SER A 175 4.91 -16.61 8.78
CA SER A 175 4.25 -17.09 10.00
C SER A 175 4.76 -16.39 11.27
N THR A 176 3.92 -16.33 12.31
CA THR A 176 4.27 -15.80 13.64
C THR A 176 5.24 -16.68 14.42
N GLU A 177 5.37 -17.95 14.03
CA GLU A 177 6.32 -18.89 14.61
C GLU A 177 6.87 -19.85 13.56
N HIS A 178 8.07 -20.38 13.82
CA HIS A 178 8.74 -21.30 12.91
C HIS A 178 8.13 -22.70 13.01
N SER A 179 7.37 -23.10 11.98
CA SER A 179 6.73 -24.41 11.90
C SER A 179 7.26 -25.23 10.71
N PRO A 180 8.17 -26.20 10.93
CA PRO A 180 8.57 -27.15 9.91
C PRO A 180 7.41 -28.00 9.38
N GLU A 181 6.36 -28.20 10.19
CA GLU A 181 5.16 -28.93 9.78
C GLU A 181 4.31 -28.11 8.79
N LEU A 182 4.19 -26.79 8.99
CA LEU A 182 3.55 -25.90 8.02
C LEU A 182 4.26 -25.96 6.66
N GLN A 183 5.59 -25.89 6.66
CA GLN A 183 6.41 -26.04 5.47
C GLN A 183 6.22 -27.40 4.80
N GLN A 184 6.16 -28.48 5.59
CA GLN A 184 5.91 -29.83 5.07
C GLN A 184 4.51 -29.96 4.45
N ARG A 185 3.47 -29.40 5.08
CA ARG A 185 2.09 -29.44 4.57
C ARG A 185 2.00 -28.73 3.22
N ALA A 186 2.47 -27.48 3.14
CA ALA A 186 2.52 -26.71 1.88
C ALA A 186 3.26 -27.47 0.76
N THR A 187 4.53 -27.85 1.00
CA THR A 187 5.37 -28.56 -0.01
C THR A 187 4.92 -29.99 -0.33
N SER A 188 3.91 -30.52 0.36
CA SER A 188 3.28 -31.81 0.03
C SER A 188 1.94 -31.67 -0.69
N THR A 189 1.27 -30.52 -0.56
CA THR A 189 0.02 -30.19 -1.25
C THR A 189 0.29 -29.55 -2.61
N PHE A 190 1.32 -28.71 -2.69
CA PHE A 190 1.65 -27.85 -3.82
C PHE A 190 2.96 -28.30 -4.48
N SER A 191 3.08 -28.06 -5.78
CA SER A 191 4.28 -28.36 -6.59
C SER A 191 5.22 -27.15 -6.77
N GLU A 192 4.76 -26.00 -6.31
CA GLU A 192 5.39 -24.69 -6.36
C GLU A 192 6.60 -24.61 -5.41
N ASP A 193 7.57 -23.76 -5.74
CA ASP A 193 8.66 -23.41 -4.82
C ASP A 193 8.16 -22.40 -3.78
N PHE A 194 8.58 -22.60 -2.53
CA PHE A 194 8.16 -21.80 -1.37
C PHE A 194 9.33 -21.21 -0.60
N ILE A 195 9.17 -19.97 -0.16
CA ILE A 195 9.98 -19.35 0.90
C ILE A 195 9.13 -19.30 2.17
N PHE A 196 9.68 -19.77 3.28
CA PHE A 196 9.07 -19.66 4.60
C PHE A 196 9.86 -18.67 5.43
N GLU A 197 9.20 -17.59 5.84
CA GLU A 197 9.77 -16.62 6.78
C GLU A 197 9.02 -16.66 8.10
N THR A 198 9.76 -16.58 9.19
CA THR A 198 9.19 -16.46 10.52
C THR A 198 9.35 -15.01 10.97
N LEU A 199 8.23 -14.32 11.04
CA LEU A 199 8.11 -13.08 11.78
C LEU A 199 8.38 -13.45 13.25
N GLY A 200 9.46 -12.91 13.83
CA GLY A 200 9.86 -13.26 15.18
C GLY A 200 8.77 -12.94 16.20
N ALA A 201 8.86 -13.53 17.40
CA ALA A 201 7.90 -13.39 18.50
C ALA A 201 7.73 -11.94 19.06
N GLU A 202 8.25 -10.92 18.37
CA GLU A 202 8.00 -9.50 18.62
C GLU A 202 6.76 -8.98 17.86
N TYR A 203 6.11 -9.80 17.03
CA TYR A 203 4.85 -9.47 16.33
C TYR A 203 3.56 -9.53 17.20
N GLU A 204 3.69 -9.47 18.53
CA GLU A 204 2.56 -9.22 19.45
C GLU A 204 2.21 -7.72 19.58
N ASN A 205 2.57 -6.89 18.59
CA ASN A 205 2.04 -5.54 18.50
C ASN A 205 0.54 -5.60 18.25
N GLU A 206 -0.25 -4.90 19.07
CA GLU A 206 -1.66 -4.65 18.75
C GLU A 206 -1.71 -3.92 17.41
N ALA A 207 -2.31 -4.57 16.40
CA ALA A 207 -2.42 -4.02 15.05
C ALA A 207 -3.02 -2.61 15.12
N ASN A 208 -2.38 -1.67 14.44
CA ASN A 208 -2.71 -0.25 14.50
C ASN A 208 -2.40 0.38 13.14
N ARG A 209 -2.67 1.68 12.96
CA ARG A 209 -2.50 2.30 11.62
C ARG A 209 -1.06 2.29 11.12
N TYR A 210 -0.06 2.14 11.99
CA TYR A 210 1.35 2.21 11.65
C TYR A 210 2.06 0.84 11.59
N ASP A 211 1.42 -0.20 12.13
CA ASP A 211 1.84 -1.60 12.06
C ASP A 211 0.56 -2.40 11.80
N ASP A 212 0.07 -2.26 10.56
CA ASP A 212 -1.19 -2.85 10.10
C ASP A 212 -0.96 -4.30 9.65
N THR A 213 -2.02 -5.10 9.58
CA THR A 213 -1.96 -6.46 9.02
C THR A 213 -3.11 -6.72 8.08
N SER A 214 -2.97 -7.69 7.17
CA SER A 214 -4.04 -8.06 6.24
C SER A 214 -5.26 -8.62 7.00
N PRO A 215 -6.50 -8.19 6.70
CA PRO A 215 -6.88 -7.31 5.59
C PRO A 215 -6.52 -5.83 5.81
N TRP A 216 -5.85 -5.21 4.83
CA TRP A 216 -5.31 -3.85 4.99
C TRP A 216 -6.40 -2.81 5.19
N THR A 217 -6.25 -2.05 6.26
CA THR A 217 -7.29 -1.19 6.82
C THR A 217 -7.17 0.24 6.27
N ALA A 218 -8.29 0.83 5.86
CA ALA A 218 -8.31 2.23 5.43
C ALA A 218 -7.82 3.16 6.55
N GLY A 219 -7.00 4.17 6.24
CA GLY A 219 -6.39 5.05 7.24
C GLY A 219 -5.03 4.59 7.79
N ASN A 220 -4.49 3.46 7.32
CA ASN A 220 -3.12 3.05 7.65
C ASN A 220 -2.07 4.01 7.06
N ALA A 221 -0.86 3.97 7.62
CA ALA A 221 0.27 4.77 7.20
C ALA A 221 0.99 4.11 6.02
N LEU A 222 1.30 4.90 4.99
CA LEU A 222 1.95 4.44 3.77
C LEU A 222 3.31 5.09 3.57
N THR A 223 4.29 4.27 3.17
CA THR A 223 5.60 4.71 2.68
C THR A 223 5.95 3.99 1.38
N HIS A 224 6.81 4.60 0.57
CA HIS A 224 7.41 3.98 -0.62
C HIS A 224 8.90 3.70 -0.46
N ALA A 225 9.51 4.23 0.61
CA ALA A 225 10.92 4.07 0.90
C ALA A 225 11.12 2.85 1.81
N PRO A 226 11.74 1.74 1.33
CA PRO A 226 11.99 0.57 2.16
C PRO A 226 12.88 0.95 3.34
N ASN A 227 12.61 0.37 4.51
CA ASN A 227 13.29 0.67 5.78
C ASN A 227 13.13 2.12 6.32
N SER A 228 12.22 2.93 5.77
CA SER A 228 11.92 4.28 6.27
C SER A 228 10.66 4.34 7.13
N ILE A 229 10.78 4.86 8.37
CA ILE A 229 9.65 5.20 9.25
C ILE A 229 8.92 6.50 8.83
N GLU A 230 9.23 7.06 7.65
CA GLU A 230 8.58 8.27 7.16
C GLU A 230 7.20 7.96 6.57
N ILE A 231 6.17 8.51 7.20
CA ILE A 231 4.79 8.49 6.70
C ILE A 231 4.68 9.50 5.55
N TYR A 232 4.74 9.01 4.31
CA TYR A 232 4.59 9.81 3.09
C TYR A 232 3.12 10.11 2.78
N CYS A 233 2.25 9.12 2.99
CA CYS A 233 0.81 9.22 2.74
C CYS A 233 0.02 8.33 3.72
N THR A 234 -1.31 8.38 3.59
CA THR A 234 -2.27 7.56 4.33
C THR A 234 -3.11 6.76 3.33
N GLN A 235 -3.41 5.49 3.61
CA GLN A 235 -4.36 4.71 2.81
C GLN A 235 -5.75 5.32 2.89
N GLY A 236 -6.37 5.54 1.73
CA GLY A 236 -7.77 5.92 1.60
C GLY A 236 -8.71 4.75 1.81
N PHE A 237 -9.89 4.83 1.21
CA PHE A 237 -10.82 3.70 1.28
C PHE A 237 -10.41 2.53 0.39
N ASN A 238 -10.98 1.36 0.68
CA ASN A 238 -10.76 0.12 -0.06
C ASN A 238 -11.82 -0.05 -1.18
N TRP A 239 -11.39 -0.58 -2.32
CA TRP A 239 -12.14 -0.58 -3.57
C TRP A 239 -12.19 -1.97 -4.22
N ARG A 240 -13.24 -2.22 -5.02
CA ARG A 240 -13.42 -3.43 -5.83
C ARG A 240 -13.77 -3.06 -7.27
N ARG A 241 -12.93 -3.41 -8.25
CA ARG A 241 -13.14 -3.12 -9.67
C ARG A 241 -14.34 -3.90 -10.25
N TRP A 242 -15.13 -3.24 -11.11
CA TRP A 242 -16.38 -3.80 -11.66
C TRP A 242 -16.15 -4.92 -12.68
N SER A 243 -15.05 -4.89 -13.43
CA SER A 243 -14.80 -5.82 -14.54
C SER A 243 -14.45 -7.25 -14.08
N ASP A 244 -13.79 -7.39 -12.93
CA ASP A 244 -13.19 -8.65 -12.47
C ASP A 244 -13.24 -8.87 -10.95
N ASN A 245 -13.81 -7.95 -10.18
CA ASN A 245 -13.82 -7.95 -8.72
C ASN A 245 -12.43 -7.87 -8.04
N ALA A 246 -11.38 -7.49 -8.77
CA ALA A 246 -10.07 -7.24 -8.17
C ALA A 246 -10.18 -6.15 -7.07
N ARG A 247 -9.48 -6.33 -5.96
CA ARG A 247 -9.54 -5.42 -4.80
C ARG A 247 -8.30 -4.53 -4.73
N PHE A 248 -8.48 -3.29 -4.27
CA PHE A 248 -7.45 -2.25 -4.22
C PHE A 248 -7.55 -1.44 -2.92
N MET A 249 -6.41 -0.98 -2.43
CA MET A 249 -6.31 0.12 -1.48
C MET A 249 -6.33 1.44 -2.27
N GLY A 250 -6.98 2.48 -1.77
CA GLY A 250 -6.88 3.84 -2.35
C GLY A 250 -5.75 4.65 -1.72
N THR A 251 -5.23 5.66 -2.42
CA THR A 251 -4.50 6.81 -1.82
C THR A 251 -4.53 8.01 -2.79
N ALA A 252 -3.99 9.18 -2.42
CA ALA A 252 -3.98 10.35 -3.30
C ALA A 252 -3.03 10.15 -4.50
N GLY A 253 -3.39 10.68 -5.66
CA GLY A 253 -2.64 10.48 -6.91
C GLY A 253 -1.29 11.22 -6.93
N HIS A 254 -1.09 12.21 -6.06
CA HIS A 254 0.22 12.81 -5.84
C HIS A 254 1.12 12.05 -4.86
N CYS A 255 0.66 10.96 -4.22
CA CYS A 255 1.44 10.20 -3.25
C CYS A 255 2.62 9.46 -3.88
N PHE A 256 2.31 8.56 -4.81
CA PHE A 256 3.30 7.73 -5.47
C PHE A 256 3.20 7.90 -6.99
N SER A 257 4.06 7.21 -7.73
CA SER A 257 3.92 7.04 -9.18
C SER A 257 3.27 5.69 -9.46
N ARG A 258 2.87 5.45 -10.73
CA ARG A 258 2.59 4.09 -11.24
C ARG A 258 3.72 3.14 -10.83
N ASN A 259 3.43 1.86 -10.67
CA ASN A 259 4.33 0.75 -10.37
C ASN A 259 5.27 0.96 -9.16
N THR A 260 4.99 1.93 -8.27
CA THR A 260 5.77 2.14 -7.04
C THR A 260 5.37 1.10 -5.99
N SER A 261 6.34 0.44 -5.38
CA SER A 261 6.13 -0.45 -4.24
C SER A 261 5.67 0.37 -3.03
N VAL A 262 4.63 -0.11 -2.35
CA VAL A 262 4.07 0.53 -1.16
C VAL A 262 4.23 -0.40 0.04
N TYR A 263 4.66 0.17 1.16
CA TYR A 263 4.94 -0.49 2.43
C TYR A 263 4.12 0.19 3.55
N ASN A 264 3.96 -0.51 4.67
CA ASN A 264 3.29 0.03 5.85
C ASN A 264 4.24 0.95 6.65
N GLY A 265 3.69 1.99 7.30
CA GLY A 265 4.44 3.18 7.69
C GLY A 265 5.55 3.02 8.74
N ASN A 266 5.34 2.26 9.83
CA ASN A 266 6.44 1.93 10.77
C ASN A 266 7.10 0.58 10.44
N ASN A 267 6.52 -0.18 9.49
CA ASN A 267 7.00 -1.49 9.08
C ASN A 267 7.39 -1.47 7.60
N ALA A 268 8.39 -0.64 7.28
CA ALA A 268 8.84 -0.41 5.91
C ALA A 268 9.61 -1.60 5.28
N THR A 269 9.65 -2.74 5.97
CA THR A 269 9.99 -4.07 5.43
C THR A 269 8.76 -4.81 4.89
N GLN A 270 7.57 -4.54 5.45
CA GLN A 270 6.30 -5.14 5.05
C GLN A 270 5.75 -4.43 3.79
N ARG A 271 6.12 -4.95 2.62
CA ARG A 271 5.58 -4.50 1.31
C ARG A 271 4.12 -4.93 1.17
N ILE A 272 3.19 -3.99 1.33
CA ILE A 272 1.74 -4.25 1.27
C ILE A 272 1.19 -4.28 -0.16
N GLY A 273 1.82 -3.58 -1.11
CA GLY A 273 1.28 -3.50 -2.47
C GLY A 273 2.14 -2.78 -3.50
N VAL A 274 1.50 -2.46 -4.63
CA VAL A 274 2.07 -1.66 -5.72
C VAL A 274 1.00 -0.75 -6.31
N THR A 275 1.32 0.52 -6.59
CA THR A 275 0.40 1.45 -7.28
C THR A 275 0.19 0.99 -8.72
N VAL A 276 -1.03 0.61 -9.12
CA VAL A 276 -1.31 0.09 -10.47
C VAL A 276 -2.04 1.07 -11.39
N ALA A 277 -2.74 2.05 -10.83
CA ALA A 277 -3.45 3.05 -11.61
C ALA A 277 -3.52 4.39 -10.87
N ARG A 278 -3.16 5.47 -11.55
CA ARG A 278 -2.95 6.80 -10.96
C ARG A 278 -3.67 7.88 -11.76
N TRP A 279 -4.65 8.52 -11.15
CA TRP A 279 -5.35 9.69 -11.71
C TRP A 279 -4.81 10.94 -11.05
N TYR A 280 -3.89 11.55 -11.79
CA TYR A 280 -3.16 12.77 -11.49
C TYR A 280 -2.67 13.31 -12.85
N THR A 281 -1.46 13.89 -12.93
CA THR A 281 -0.79 14.29 -14.19
C THR A 281 -0.93 13.29 -15.34
N ASP A 282 -0.98 11.99 -15.03
CA ASP A 282 -0.84 10.90 -15.99
C ASP A 282 -2.17 10.50 -16.66
N ASN A 283 -3.28 10.48 -15.91
CA ASN A 283 -4.60 10.01 -16.39
C ASN A 283 -5.73 11.06 -16.26
N GLY A 284 -5.43 12.32 -15.92
CA GLY A 284 -6.39 13.43 -15.98
C GLY A 284 -6.61 14.17 -14.66
N PRO A 285 -7.48 15.20 -14.65
CA PRO A 285 -7.50 16.25 -13.62
C PRO A 285 -8.23 15.83 -12.33
N MET A 286 -7.86 14.68 -11.76
CA MET A 286 -8.27 14.18 -10.45
C MET A 286 -7.00 13.86 -9.65
N ASP A 287 -7.14 13.52 -8.37
CA ASP A 287 -5.98 13.28 -7.49
C ASP A 287 -6.26 12.06 -6.59
N PHE A 288 -6.21 10.87 -7.21
CA PHE A 288 -6.32 9.60 -6.51
C PHE A 288 -5.60 8.49 -7.29
N GLU A 289 -5.21 7.44 -6.60
CA GLU A 289 -4.62 6.24 -7.20
C GLU A 289 -5.09 4.97 -6.47
N LEU A 290 -4.87 3.84 -7.13
CA LEU A 290 -5.21 2.50 -6.67
C LEU A 290 -3.92 1.69 -6.51
N ILE A 291 -3.74 1.15 -5.31
CA ILE A 291 -2.66 0.24 -4.96
C ILE A 291 -3.26 -1.17 -4.95
N GLN A 292 -2.71 -2.06 -5.77
CA GLN A 292 -3.04 -3.48 -5.72
C GLN A 292 -2.30 -4.11 -4.53
N PRO A 293 -3.01 -4.74 -3.57
CA PRO A 293 -2.35 -5.57 -2.58
C PRO A 293 -1.56 -6.66 -3.29
N ARG A 294 -0.26 -6.76 -2.98
CA ARG A 294 0.55 -7.91 -3.42
C ARG A 294 0.44 -9.06 -2.43
N VAL A 295 -0.14 -8.80 -1.26
CA VAL A 295 -0.08 -9.64 -0.08
C VAL A 295 -1.40 -9.54 0.67
N GLY A 296 -1.96 -10.66 1.10
CA GLY A 296 -3.23 -10.66 1.84
C GLY A 296 -4.41 -10.05 1.05
N SER A 297 -5.29 -9.32 1.74
CA SER A 297 -6.49 -8.73 1.13
C SER A 297 -6.85 -7.35 1.69
N VAL A 298 -8.00 -6.80 1.30
CA VAL A 298 -8.63 -5.59 1.87
C VAL A 298 -10.10 -5.85 2.17
N ASP A 299 -10.63 -5.23 3.20
CA ASP A 299 -12.04 -5.31 3.61
C ASP A 299 -12.69 -3.92 3.75
N ASN A 300 -13.79 -3.82 4.51
CA ASN A 300 -14.52 -2.57 4.78
C ASN A 300 -14.12 -1.89 6.11
N SER A 301 -12.96 -2.20 6.67
CA SER A 301 -12.47 -1.58 7.91
C SER A 301 -11.79 -0.24 7.65
N MET A 302 -11.76 0.62 8.68
CA MET A 302 -11.00 1.86 8.71
C MET A 302 -10.47 2.13 10.12
N TRP A 303 -9.20 2.49 10.22
CA TRP A 303 -8.57 3.09 11.39
C TRP A 303 -9.14 4.49 11.59
N ASN A 304 -9.96 4.67 12.62
CA ASN A 304 -10.34 5.99 13.14
C ASN A 304 -9.46 6.30 14.37
N VAL A 305 -9.32 7.57 14.76
CA VAL A 305 -8.75 7.93 16.08
C VAL A 305 -9.81 8.57 16.96
N ILE A 306 -9.87 8.09 18.20
CA ILE A 306 -10.77 8.57 19.25
C ILE A 306 -9.92 8.63 20.52
N ASP A 307 -9.85 9.78 21.16
CA ASP A 307 -9.06 10.00 22.39
C ASP A 307 -7.59 9.53 22.27
N TYR A 308 -6.98 9.80 21.10
CA TYR A 308 -5.62 9.38 20.71
C TYR A 308 -5.39 7.86 20.62
N GLN A 309 -6.45 7.06 20.64
CA GLN A 309 -6.40 5.61 20.40
C GLN A 309 -6.84 5.29 18.97
N ASP A 310 -6.15 4.35 18.32
CA ASP A 310 -6.60 3.76 17.07
C ASP A 310 -7.80 2.84 17.33
N VAL A 311 -8.89 3.07 16.59
CA VAL A 311 -10.15 2.34 16.74
C VAL A 311 -10.66 1.91 15.38
N LEU A 312 -10.68 0.59 15.15
CA LEU A 312 -11.30 0.00 13.96
C LEU A 312 -12.79 0.32 13.89
N ARG A 313 -13.20 0.99 12.82
CA ARG A 313 -14.61 1.23 12.45
C ARG A 313 -14.94 0.53 11.13
N ARG A 314 -16.21 0.21 10.91
CA ARG A 314 -16.69 -0.35 9.64
C ARG A 314 -17.29 0.73 8.74
N VAL A 315 -16.84 0.75 7.50
CA VAL A 315 -17.48 1.48 6.40
C VAL A 315 -18.77 0.74 6.05
N VAL A 316 -19.91 1.41 6.25
CA VAL A 316 -21.24 0.83 6.00
C VAL A 316 -21.98 1.47 4.82
N SER A 317 -21.48 2.61 4.33
CA SER A 317 -22.00 3.27 3.13
C SER A 317 -20.99 4.28 2.57
N ALA A 318 -21.17 4.62 1.30
CA ALA A 318 -20.72 5.88 0.72
C ALA A 318 -21.80 6.96 0.92
N ASP A 319 -21.40 8.23 0.96
CA ASP A 319 -22.25 9.30 0.45
C ASP A 319 -22.21 9.29 -1.08
N ASN A 320 -23.37 9.44 -1.72
CA ASN A 320 -23.53 9.31 -3.17
C ASN A 320 -23.60 10.65 -3.92
N ALA A 321 -23.37 11.78 -3.24
CA ALA A 321 -23.46 13.11 -3.82
C ALA A 321 -22.10 13.82 -3.92
N ASN A 322 -21.97 14.64 -4.96
CA ASN A 322 -21.00 15.72 -5.07
C ASN A 322 -21.76 16.93 -5.62
N ASP A 323 -22.80 17.35 -4.90
CA ASP A 323 -23.68 18.43 -5.29
C ASP A 323 -24.01 19.33 -4.09
N GLN A 324 -24.76 20.41 -4.31
CA GLN A 324 -25.00 21.44 -3.31
C GLN A 324 -25.74 20.95 -2.05
N SER A 325 -26.37 19.77 -2.08
CA SER A 325 -27.12 19.21 -0.94
C SER A 325 -26.26 18.77 0.24
N ILE A 326 -24.96 18.47 0.04
CA ILE A 326 -24.05 18.05 1.13
C ILE A 326 -23.33 19.22 1.81
N ILE A 327 -23.52 20.46 1.36
CA ILE A 327 -22.91 21.65 1.99
C ILE A 327 -23.47 21.82 3.41
N GLY A 328 -22.61 22.12 4.37
CA GLY A 328 -22.91 22.12 5.81
C GLY A 328 -22.82 20.75 6.49
N THR A 329 -22.57 19.66 5.75
CA THR A 329 -22.34 18.34 6.36
C THR A 329 -21.02 18.33 7.10
N ARG A 330 -21.04 17.93 8.37
CA ARG A 330 -19.83 17.73 9.16
C ARG A 330 -19.11 16.46 8.71
N VAL A 331 -17.83 16.59 8.38
CA VAL A 331 -16.92 15.48 8.02
C VAL A 331 -15.63 15.58 8.82
N CYS A 332 -14.94 14.45 8.94
CA CYS A 332 -13.67 14.28 9.64
C CYS A 332 -12.66 13.55 8.74
N ILE A 333 -11.38 13.72 9.02
CA ILE A 333 -10.26 13.11 8.30
C ILE A 333 -9.46 12.23 9.28
N SER A 334 -9.13 11.00 8.88
CA SER A 334 -8.28 10.10 9.67
C SER A 334 -6.92 9.88 8.98
N GLY A 335 -6.11 10.93 8.98
CA GLY A 335 -4.77 10.90 8.41
C GLY A 335 -3.72 10.36 9.37
N ALA A 336 -2.80 9.54 8.88
CA ALA A 336 -1.76 8.90 9.67
C ALA A 336 -0.75 9.89 10.28
N ARG A 337 -0.59 11.09 9.72
CA ARG A 337 0.23 12.15 10.33
C ARG A 337 -0.56 12.99 11.33
N THR A 338 -1.73 13.52 10.98
CA THR A 338 -2.50 14.43 11.87
C THR A 338 -2.76 13.82 13.24
N VAL A 339 -3.03 12.51 13.32
CA VAL A 339 -3.42 11.86 14.57
C VAL A 339 -2.34 11.78 15.65
N SER A 340 -1.05 11.98 15.30
CA SER A 340 0.03 12.08 16.29
C SER A 340 0.06 13.44 17.03
N GLU A 341 -0.79 14.40 16.64
CA GLU A 341 -0.94 15.71 17.31
C GLU A 341 -2.39 16.04 17.67
N PHE A 342 -3.37 15.63 16.86
CA PHE A 342 -4.79 15.92 17.08
C PHE A 342 -5.64 14.67 16.91
N PRO A 343 -6.49 14.29 17.87
CA PRO A 343 -7.14 12.98 17.87
C PRO A 343 -8.12 12.80 16.72
N MET A 344 -8.68 13.88 16.15
CA MET A 344 -9.43 13.85 14.89
C MET A 344 -9.63 15.27 14.36
N SER A 345 -9.27 15.52 13.10
CA SER A 345 -9.55 16.80 12.44
C SER A 345 -10.90 16.76 11.72
N CYS A 346 -11.81 17.66 12.07
CA CYS A 346 -13.17 17.74 11.51
C CYS A 346 -13.56 19.16 11.12
N GLY A 347 -14.40 19.28 10.10
CA GLY A 347 -14.95 20.54 9.59
C GLY A 347 -16.32 20.33 8.94
N GLU A 348 -16.81 21.34 8.23
CA GLU A 348 -18.08 21.30 7.50
C GLU A 348 -17.83 21.51 5.99
N ILE A 349 -18.49 20.74 5.13
CA ILE A 349 -18.36 20.89 3.68
C ILE A 349 -18.83 22.30 3.28
N SER A 350 -17.93 23.10 2.71
CA SER A 350 -18.20 24.50 2.36
C SER A 350 -18.44 24.70 0.85
N ALA A 351 -17.86 23.86 0.00
CA ALA A 351 -18.09 23.90 -1.44
C ALA A 351 -17.82 22.55 -2.12
N VAL A 352 -18.50 22.29 -3.25
CA VAL A 352 -18.48 21.04 -4.03
C VAL A 352 -18.19 21.34 -5.51
N ASN A 353 -17.81 20.32 -6.29
CA ASN A 353 -17.40 20.46 -7.70
C ASN A 353 -16.31 21.52 -7.95
N GLN A 354 -15.42 21.73 -6.98
CA GLN A 354 -14.36 22.72 -7.07
C GLN A 354 -13.31 22.32 -8.11
N THR A 355 -12.71 23.33 -8.73
CA THR A 355 -11.55 23.19 -9.62
C THR A 355 -10.43 24.03 -9.05
N ILE A 356 -9.37 23.37 -8.59
CA ILE A 356 -8.30 23.98 -7.80
C ILE A 356 -6.98 23.81 -8.54
N ARG A 357 -6.16 24.87 -8.52
CA ARG A 357 -4.81 24.86 -9.06
C ARG A 357 -3.84 24.71 -7.90
N PHE A 358 -3.02 23.67 -7.96
CA PHE A 358 -1.97 23.40 -6.99
C PHE A 358 -0.60 23.70 -7.62
N SER A 359 0.33 24.18 -6.80
CA SER A 359 1.74 24.34 -7.20
C SER A 359 2.38 22.95 -7.37
N ASN A 360 3.25 22.77 -8.37
CA ASN A 360 4.06 21.56 -8.50
C ASN A 360 5.45 21.67 -7.82
N GLY A 361 5.69 22.73 -7.04
CA GLY A 361 7.00 23.02 -6.42
C GLY A 361 7.97 23.76 -7.37
N GLU A 362 8.00 23.39 -8.65
CA GLU A 362 8.90 23.93 -9.69
C GLU A 362 8.45 25.29 -10.27
N GLY A 363 7.46 25.94 -9.66
CA GLY A 363 6.81 27.16 -10.18
C GLY A 363 5.77 26.90 -11.29
N GLY A 364 5.53 25.63 -11.64
CA GLY A 364 4.41 25.18 -12.45
C GLY A 364 3.14 24.96 -11.61
N PHE A 365 2.04 24.67 -12.30
CA PHE A 365 0.76 24.37 -11.67
C PHE A 365 0.01 23.26 -12.41
N TYR A 366 -0.57 22.32 -11.66
CA TYR A 366 -1.55 21.37 -12.17
C TYR A 366 -2.96 21.77 -11.73
N THR A 367 -3.98 21.31 -12.44
CA THR A 367 -5.39 21.66 -12.19
C THR A 367 -6.21 20.41 -11.91
N ILE A 368 -6.72 20.29 -10.70
CA ILE A 368 -7.58 19.20 -10.24
C ILE A 368 -9.04 19.68 -10.21
N ARG A 369 -9.98 18.79 -10.52
CA ARG A 369 -11.42 19.06 -10.70
C ARG A 369 -12.28 18.13 -9.85
N ASN A 370 -13.57 18.46 -9.77
CA ASN A 370 -14.60 17.69 -9.07
C ASN A 370 -14.34 17.54 -7.56
N LEU A 371 -13.60 18.49 -6.98
CA LEU A 371 -13.16 18.47 -5.59
C LEU A 371 -14.23 18.98 -4.63
N THR A 372 -14.16 18.55 -3.38
CA THR A 372 -14.96 19.10 -2.29
C THR A 372 -14.06 19.78 -1.25
N CYS A 373 -14.44 20.98 -0.86
CA CYS A 373 -13.81 21.82 0.15
C CYS A 373 -14.52 21.66 1.49
N VAL A 374 -13.74 21.65 2.57
CA VAL A 374 -14.22 21.60 3.95
C VAL A 374 -13.69 22.81 4.70
N ALA A 375 -14.59 23.61 5.27
CA ALA A 375 -14.27 24.70 6.19
C ALA A 375 -13.95 24.14 7.58
N SER A 376 -12.92 24.70 8.22
CA SER A 376 -12.61 24.46 9.62
C SER A 376 -11.84 25.63 10.20
N VAL A 377 -11.86 25.76 11.53
CA VAL A 377 -11.02 26.72 12.27
C VAL A 377 -9.61 26.17 12.54
N TYR A 378 -9.36 24.91 12.20
CA TYR A 378 -8.09 24.22 12.29
C TYR A 378 -7.73 23.59 10.93
N ASP A 379 -6.43 23.40 10.68
CA ASP A 379 -5.96 22.60 9.55
C ASP A 379 -6.57 21.19 9.59
N LEU A 380 -7.16 20.76 8.48
CA LEU A 380 -7.82 19.45 8.42
C LEU A 380 -6.88 18.28 8.12
N GLY A 381 -5.67 18.60 7.67
CA GLY A 381 -4.60 17.64 7.41
C GLY A 381 -3.27 18.34 7.17
N ARG A 382 -2.21 17.54 7.05
CA ARG A 382 -0.83 17.97 6.76
C ARG A 382 -0.18 17.03 5.74
N GLY A 383 1.04 17.35 5.32
CA GLY A 383 1.86 16.39 4.55
C GLY A 383 1.93 15.05 5.29
N GLY A 384 1.71 13.94 4.56
CA GLY A 384 1.51 12.60 5.10
C GLY A 384 0.05 12.18 5.31
N ASP A 385 -0.90 13.11 5.40
CA ASP A 385 -2.34 12.81 5.42
C ASP A 385 -2.96 12.73 4.01
N SER A 386 -2.16 12.96 2.98
CA SER A 386 -2.56 12.74 1.59
C SER A 386 -3.00 11.30 1.41
N GLY A 387 -4.18 11.11 0.81
CA GLY A 387 -4.86 9.83 0.71
C GLY A 387 -5.79 9.50 1.88
N ALA A 388 -5.78 10.23 2.99
CA ALA A 388 -6.54 9.87 4.18
C ALA A 388 -8.06 9.77 3.94
N PRO A 389 -8.77 8.84 4.62
CA PRO A 389 -10.22 8.74 4.51
C PRO A 389 -10.91 9.99 5.07
N VAL A 390 -11.86 10.52 4.29
CA VAL A 390 -12.79 11.57 4.73
C VAL A 390 -14.17 10.95 4.91
N PHE A 391 -14.73 11.11 6.11
CA PHE A 391 -15.91 10.38 6.56
C PHE A 391 -16.79 11.21 7.49
N SER A 392 -18.03 10.78 7.70
CA SER A 392 -18.83 11.18 8.86
C SER A 392 -19.04 9.98 9.80
N THR A 393 -19.19 10.26 11.10
CA THR A 393 -19.40 9.25 12.13
C THR A 393 -20.88 9.17 12.52
N TYR A 394 -21.35 7.96 12.77
CA TYR A 394 -22.61 7.73 13.47
C TYR A 394 -22.41 7.53 14.97
N THR A 395 -23.49 7.76 15.72
CA THR A 395 -23.58 7.51 17.17
C THR A 395 -23.36 6.04 17.55
N ASN A 396 -23.50 5.10 16.61
CA ASN A 396 -23.20 3.68 16.79
C ASN A 396 -21.75 3.30 16.40
N GLY A 397 -20.91 4.25 16.00
CA GLY A 397 -19.52 4.02 15.61
C GLY A 397 -19.29 3.55 14.18
N ASN A 398 -20.34 3.29 13.39
CA ASN A 398 -20.18 3.07 11.96
C ASN A 398 -19.84 4.38 11.24
N ILE A 399 -19.20 4.29 10.06
CA ILE A 399 -18.79 5.46 9.27
C ILE A 399 -19.40 5.48 7.87
N TYR A 400 -19.65 6.69 7.38
CA TYR A 400 -20.05 6.97 6.01
C TYR A 400 -18.87 7.61 5.27
N ALA A 401 -18.45 7.00 4.15
CA ALA A 401 -17.34 7.47 3.35
C ALA A 401 -17.77 8.65 2.45
N PHE A 402 -17.10 9.79 2.57
CA PHE A 402 -17.33 10.98 1.72
C PHE A 402 -16.29 11.08 0.61
N GLY A 403 -15.03 10.79 0.90
CA GLY A 403 -13.97 10.88 -0.09
C GLY A 403 -12.58 10.67 0.50
N GLN A 404 -11.60 11.17 -0.22
CA GLN A 404 -10.20 10.91 0.05
C GLN A 404 -9.41 12.22 0.06
N HIS A 405 -8.72 12.52 1.16
CA HIS A 405 -8.02 13.78 1.36
C HIS A 405 -6.86 13.95 0.39
N ILE A 406 -6.66 15.18 -0.11
CA ILE A 406 -5.55 15.53 -1.02
C ILE A 406 -4.77 16.76 -0.56
N GLY A 407 -4.90 17.14 0.72
CA GLY A 407 -4.26 18.32 1.29
C GLY A 407 -5.18 19.55 1.37
N SER A 408 -4.56 20.71 1.55
CA SER A 408 -5.21 22.01 1.76
C SER A 408 -4.67 23.05 0.77
N PRO A 409 -5.46 24.09 0.42
CA PRO A 409 -4.98 25.15 -0.44
C PRO A 409 -4.01 26.06 0.36
N SER A 410 -2.72 25.88 0.12
CA SER A 410 -1.66 26.65 0.79
C SER A 410 -1.84 28.16 0.58
N GLU A 411 -1.94 28.90 1.68
CA GLU A 411 -1.92 30.37 1.78
C GLU A 411 -2.94 31.12 0.87
N GLY A 412 -4.16 31.33 1.40
CA GLY A 412 -5.14 32.28 0.84
C GLY A 412 -6.47 31.69 0.39
N GLY A 413 -6.69 30.38 0.55
CA GLY A 413 -7.85 29.63 0.07
C GLY A 413 -9.20 29.82 0.78
N GLY A 414 -9.48 30.98 1.39
CA GLY A 414 -10.78 31.29 2.01
C GLY A 414 -11.29 30.25 3.01
N ASP A 415 -12.59 29.94 2.98
CA ASP A 415 -13.27 28.97 3.86
C ASP A 415 -13.01 27.48 3.46
N CYS A 416 -11.79 27.14 3.00
CA CYS A 416 -11.42 25.78 2.59
C CYS A 416 -10.12 25.34 3.29
N ALA A 417 -10.27 24.75 4.49
CA ALA A 417 -9.18 24.26 5.34
C ALA A 417 -8.69 22.85 4.94
N GLY A 418 -9.44 22.14 4.09
CA GLY A 418 -9.09 20.83 3.57
C GLY A 418 -9.88 20.48 2.32
N ILE A 419 -9.27 19.69 1.45
CA ILE A 419 -9.81 19.31 0.15
C ILE A 419 -9.84 17.78 0.04
N PHE A 420 -10.86 17.23 -0.62
CA PHE A 420 -10.92 15.81 -0.94
C PHE A 420 -11.51 15.51 -2.32
N VAL A 421 -11.16 14.35 -2.88
CA VAL A 421 -11.83 13.76 -4.05
C VAL A 421 -12.98 12.88 -3.54
N PRO A 422 -14.25 13.16 -3.91
CA PRO A 422 -15.39 12.39 -3.40
C PRO A 422 -15.41 10.93 -3.87
N VAL A 423 -15.92 10.02 -3.03
CA VAL A 423 -15.93 8.57 -3.34
C VAL A 423 -16.69 8.24 -4.63
N VAL A 424 -17.76 8.99 -4.96
CA VAL A 424 -18.48 8.83 -6.23
C VAL A 424 -17.67 9.23 -7.46
N VAL A 425 -16.78 10.21 -7.32
CA VAL A 425 -15.89 10.65 -8.41
C VAL A 425 -14.82 9.59 -8.67
N ILE A 426 -14.24 9.01 -7.62
CA ILE A 426 -13.29 7.89 -7.70
C ILE A 426 -13.98 6.67 -8.34
N SER A 427 -15.13 6.27 -7.79
CA SER A 427 -15.96 5.14 -8.25
C SER A 427 -16.28 5.21 -9.74
N ALA A 428 -16.83 6.33 -10.20
CA ALA A 428 -17.21 6.52 -11.61
C ALA A 428 -16.00 6.59 -12.55
N THR A 429 -14.87 7.15 -12.09
CA THR A 429 -13.66 7.32 -12.92
C THR A 429 -12.91 6.01 -13.11
N ALA A 430 -12.66 5.29 -12.02
CA ALA A 430 -11.87 4.07 -12.02
C ALA A 430 -12.69 2.78 -12.24
N GLN A 431 -14.02 2.90 -12.34
CA GLN A 431 -14.96 1.77 -12.47
C GLN A 431 -14.81 0.78 -11.30
N VAL A 432 -14.84 1.34 -10.08
CA VAL A 432 -14.68 0.62 -8.81
C VAL A 432 -15.85 0.87 -7.87
N SER A 433 -16.23 -0.12 -7.07
CA SER A 433 -17.14 0.03 -5.93
C SER A 433 -16.33 0.23 -4.66
N LEU A 434 -16.79 1.11 -3.76
CA LEU A 434 -16.34 1.13 -2.37
C LEU A 434 -16.66 -0.23 -1.71
N ILE A 435 -15.74 -0.79 -0.91
CA ILE A 435 -16.01 -1.99 -0.11
C ILE A 435 -16.73 -1.55 1.18
N VAL A 436 -17.96 -2.02 1.36
CA VAL A 436 -18.86 -1.69 2.49
C VAL A 436 -19.48 -2.97 3.08
N SER A 437 -20.07 -2.86 4.28
CA SER A 437 -20.73 -3.98 4.99
C SER A 437 -22.03 -4.45 4.36
#